data_AF-A0A7L3IKL0-F1
#
_entry.id   AF-A0A7L3IKL0-F1
#
_cell.length_a   1.000
_cell.length_b   1.000
_cell.length_c   1.000
_cell.angle_alpha   90.00
_cell.angle_beta   90.00
_cell.angle_gamma   90.00
#
_symmetry.space_group_name_H-M   'P 1'
#
loop_
_entity.id
_entity.type
_entity.pdbx_description
1 polymer ?
#
loop_
_entity_poly.entity_id
_entity_poly.type
_entity_poly.pdbx_seq_one_letter_code
_entity_poly.pdbx_strand_id
1 'polypeptide(L)'
;FPLFLQVTCNCFTISNGEMQDVAVGLYPSMSLLNHSCDPNCVIVFEGYQLLLHSVREIQIGEELTISYVESLMPTRERQKQLVRQYCFECDCLLCQNQEKDAEKVAGEEHAWKEVRDAVNEVRYPKSKEEWKRVLTRCQNLLSSNIGRLPDTNIYQLKMLDCAMDACINLESWEEALYYGSRTLEPYRLYYPGFHPLRAVQLMRVGKLQNSQGMFPQALETLKEAYNIMKVTHGKDHSLMKVLMQTKEECEAMVNLQ
;
A
#
# COMPACT_ATOMS: atom_id res chain seq x y z
N PHE A 1 25.89 17.45 -14.60
CA PHE A 1 25.35 17.64 -13.24
C PHE A 1 23.90 18.14 -13.21
N PRO A 2 23.48 19.20 -13.94
CA PRO A 2 22.09 19.71 -13.87
C PRO A 2 21.02 18.68 -14.26
N LEU A 3 21.27 17.91 -15.33
CA LEU A 3 20.35 16.85 -15.76
C LEU A 3 20.14 15.78 -14.68
N PHE A 4 21.20 15.38 -13.96
CA PHE A 4 21.07 14.40 -12.87
C PHE A 4 20.19 14.94 -11.74
N LEU A 5 20.32 16.22 -11.38
CA LEU A 5 19.45 16.84 -10.38
C LEU A 5 17.99 16.87 -10.85
N GLN A 6 17.75 17.22 -12.12
CA GLN A 6 16.41 17.16 -12.70
C GLN A 6 15.84 15.74 -12.66
N VAL A 7 16.62 14.72 -13.01
CA VAL A 7 16.17 13.32 -12.92
C VAL A 7 15.86 12.92 -11.47
N THR A 8 16.71 13.27 -10.51
CA THR A 8 16.53 12.88 -9.10
C THR A 8 15.26 13.44 -8.46
N CYS A 9 14.87 14.67 -8.81
CA CYS A 9 13.69 15.31 -8.24
C CYS A 9 12.39 15.05 -9.04
N ASN A 10 12.47 14.49 -10.25
CA ASN A 10 11.31 14.37 -11.15
C ASN A 10 11.05 12.93 -11.63
N CYS A 11 11.78 11.95 -11.10
CA CYS A 11 11.54 10.56 -11.42
C CYS A 11 10.37 9.99 -10.62
N PHE A 12 9.60 9.13 -11.27
CA PHE A 12 8.50 8.40 -10.69
C PHE A 12 8.88 6.94 -10.57
N THR A 13 8.64 6.36 -9.41
CA THR A 13 8.66 4.91 -9.26
C THR A 13 7.41 4.33 -9.92
N ILE A 14 7.61 3.44 -10.89
CA ILE A 14 6.54 2.77 -11.61
C ILE A 14 6.25 1.46 -10.86
N SER A 15 5.00 1.30 -10.46
CA SER A 15 4.53 0.11 -9.75
C SER A 15 3.65 -0.77 -10.64
N ASN A 16 3.66 -2.08 -10.41
CA ASN A 16 2.78 -3.03 -11.12
C ASN A 16 1.35 -3.04 -10.51
N GLY A 17 0.47 -3.91 -11.01
CA GLY A 17 -0.89 -4.06 -10.51
C GLY A 17 -1.01 -4.56 -9.06
N GLU A 18 0.07 -5.04 -8.46
CA GLU A 18 0.14 -5.39 -7.03
C GLU A 18 0.80 -4.29 -6.20
N MET A 19 0.99 -3.10 -6.79
CA MET A 19 1.63 -1.92 -6.16
C MET A 19 3.09 -2.16 -5.77
N GLN A 20 3.75 -3.07 -6.50
CA GLN A 20 5.16 -3.36 -6.32
C GLN A 20 6.01 -2.53 -7.28
N ASP A 21 7.07 -1.92 -6.77
CA ASP A 21 7.98 -1.09 -7.55
C ASP A 21 8.79 -1.94 -8.53
N VAL A 22 8.66 -1.65 -9.84
CA VAL A 22 9.28 -2.45 -10.92
C VAL A 22 10.20 -1.65 -11.83
N ALA A 23 10.03 -0.33 -11.90
CA ALA A 23 10.83 0.54 -12.75
C ALA A 23 10.85 1.99 -12.25
N VAL A 24 11.63 2.84 -12.93
CA VAL A 24 11.66 4.29 -12.73
C VAL A 24 11.47 4.96 -14.08
N GLY A 25 10.62 5.99 -14.14
CA GLY A 25 10.32 6.74 -15.35
C GLY A 25 10.29 8.25 -15.14
N LEU A 26 10.37 9.01 -16.24
CA LEU A 26 10.20 10.46 -16.24
C LEU A 26 8.89 10.80 -16.95
N TYR A 27 8.05 11.58 -16.27
CA TYR A 27 6.75 12.02 -16.78
C TYR A 27 6.66 13.55 -16.65
N PRO A 28 7.28 14.31 -17.58
CA PRO A 28 7.48 15.76 -17.40
C PRO A 28 6.21 16.55 -17.10
N SER A 29 5.07 16.19 -17.70
CA SER A 29 3.79 16.83 -17.42
C SER A 29 3.27 16.56 -16.00
N MET A 30 3.56 15.38 -15.44
CA MET A 30 3.16 15.00 -14.08
C MET A 30 4.12 15.55 -13.03
N SER A 31 5.37 15.85 -13.42
CA SER A 31 6.35 16.54 -12.57
C SER A 31 5.95 17.98 -12.19
N LEU A 32 4.88 18.52 -12.79
CA LEU A 32 4.31 19.82 -12.42
C LEU A 32 3.47 19.76 -11.13
N LEU A 33 3.01 18.58 -10.73
CA LEU A 33 2.12 18.40 -9.57
C LEU A 33 2.94 18.49 -8.29
N ASN A 34 2.60 19.41 -7.40
CA ASN A 34 3.29 19.55 -6.11
C ASN A 34 2.91 18.44 -5.12
N HIS A 35 3.68 18.38 -4.03
CA HIS A 35 3.46 17.42 -2.96
C HIS A 35 2.40 17.89 -1.95
N SER A 36 1.56 16.95 -1.51
CA SER A 36 0.87 17.02 -0.22
C SER A 36 0.91 15.66 0.46
N CYS A 37 1.03 15.61 1.79
CA CYS A 37 0.84 14.36 2.54
C CYS A 37 -0.64 13.93 2.61
N ASP A 38 -1.56 14.85 2.30
CA ASP A 38 -3.00 14.60 2.11
C ASP A 38 -3.41 15.09 0.71
N PRO A 39 -3.03 14.35 -0.35
CA PRO A 39 -3.19 14.80 -1.72
C PRO A 39 -4.63 14.71 -2.21
N ASN A 40 -4.98 15.54 -3.19
CA ASN A 40 -6.27 15.45 -3.89
C ASN A 40 -6.23 14.59 -5.15
N CYS A 41 -5.05 14.16 -5.57
CA CYS A 41 -4.87 13.21 -6.66
C CYS A 41 -4.00 12.00 -6.24
N VAL A 42 -4.22 10.88 -6.92
CA VAL A 42 -3.36 9.70 -6.85
C VAL A 42 -2.88 9.32 -8.25
N ILE A 43 -1.74 8.65 -8.29
CA ILE A 43 -1.17 8.08 -9.50
C ILE A 43 -1.27 6.57 -9.41
N VAL A 44 -1.75 5.95 -10.48
CA VAL A 44 -1.64 4.50 -10.72
C VAL A 44 -1.05 4.26 -12.11
N PHE A 45 -0.55 3.04 -12.35
CA PHE A 45 0.12 2.68 -13.58
C PHE A 45 -0.57 1.50 -14.30
N GLU A 46 -0.76 1.64 -15.61
CA GLU A 46 -1.10 0.54 -16.52
C GLU A 46 0.12 0.27 -17.41
N GLY A 47 0.96 -0.69 -16.99
CA GLY A 47 2.28 -0.87 -17.59
C GLY A 47 3.16 0.37 -17.35
N TYR A 48 3.51 1.08 -18.43
CA TYR A 48 4.25 2.35 -18.35
C TYR A 48 3.35 3.59 -18.43
N GLN A 49 2.04 3.42 -18.61
CA GLN A 49 1.10 4.53 -18.70
C GLN A 49 0.74 5.01 -17.29
N LEU A 50 1.01 6.28 -17.01
CA LEU A 50 0.65 6.95 -15.77
C LEU A 50 -0.79 7.48 -15.88
N LEU A 51 -1.64 7.10 -14.93
CA LEU A 51 -3.01 7.56 -14.81
C LEU A 51 -3.13 8.44 -13.56
N LEU A 52 -3.54 9.69 -13.74
CA LEU A 52 -3.78 10.65 -12.64
C LEU A 52 -5.28 10.74 -12.36
N HIS A 53 -5.67 10.44 -11.13
CA HIS A 53 -7.08 10.40 -10.72
C HIS A 53 -7.31 11.31 -9.52
N SER A 54 -8.37 12.12 -9.56
CA SER A 54 -8.83 12.86 -8.38
C SER A 54 -9.45 11.91 -7.36
N VAL A 55 -9.09 12.08 -6.09
CA VAL A 55 -9.58 11.26 -4.96
C VAL A 55 -10.50 12.02 -4.00
N ARG A 56 -10.79 13.28 -4.31
CA ARG A 56 -11.84 14.09 -3.69
C ARG A 56 -12.32 15.14 -4.68
N GLU A 57 -13.38 15.85 -4.32
CA GLU A 57 -13.81 17.02 -5.08
C GLU A 57 -12.70 18.09 -5.07
N ILE A 58 -12.51 18.75 -6.22
CA ILE A 58 -11.48 19.76 -6.44
C ILE A 58 -12.16 21.02 -6.96
N GLN A 59 -11.98 22.13 -6.26
CA GLN A 59 -12.58 23.41 -6.64
C GLN A 59 -11.82 24.08 -7.79
N ILE A 60 -12.50 24.96 -8.53
CA ILE A 60 -11.85 25.74 -9.59
C ILE A 60 -10.74 26.60 -8.97
N GLY A 61 -9.52 26.46 -9.49
CA GLY A 61 -8.35 27.17 -9.00
C GLY A 61 -7.64 26.48 -7.81
N GLU A 62 -8.17 25.36 -7.31
CA GLU A 62 -7.46 24.53 -6.34
C GLU A 62 -6.29 23.81 -6.99
N GLU A 63 -5.14 23.79 -6.31
CA GLU A 63 -3.94 23.13 -6.79
C GLU A 63 -4.08 21.60 -6.78
N LEU A 64 -3.63 20.95 -7.85
CA LEU A 64 -3.54 19.48 -7.91
C LEU A 64 -2.26 19.00 -7.25
N THR A 65 -2.40 18.09 -6.28
CA THR A 65 -1.27 17.57 -5.50
C THR A 65 -1.27 16.06 -5.45
N ILE A 66 -0.08 15.47 -5.33
CA ILE A 66 0.17 14.04 -5.17
C ILE A 66 1.09 13.80 -3.96
N SER A 67 1.16 12.55 -3.46
CA SER A 67 2.20 12.21 -2.48
C SER A 67 3.48 11.77 -3.19
N TYR A 68 4.61 12.40 -2.86
CA TYR A 68 5.94 12.02 -3.36
C TYR A 68 6.60 10.94 -2.50
N VAL A 69 6.06 10.71 -1.31
CA VAL A 69 6.61 9.86 -0.27
C VAL A 69 5.54 8.90 0.24
N GLU A 70 5.95 7.80 0.86
CA GLU A 70 5.04 6.83 1.44
C GLU A 70 4.23 7.45 2.60
N SER A 71 2.89 7.42 2.50
CA SER A 71 1.99 8.02 3.50
C SER A 71 2.08 7.37 4.89
N LEU A 72 2.49 6.10 4.95
CA LEU A 72 2.69 5.37 6.22
C LEU A 72 3.89 5.86 7.03
N MET A 73 4.88 6.52 6.43
CA MET A 73 6.03 7.01 7.18
C MET A 73 5.63 8.03 8.26
N PRO A 74 6.27 8.05 9.43
CA PRO A 74 6.09 9.11 10.42
C PRO A 74 6.50 10.47 9.84
N THR A 75 5.96 11.56 10.36
CA THR A 75 6.17 12.93 9.83
C THR A 75 7.66 13.27 9.75
N ARG A 76 8.44 12.92 10.77
CA ARG A 76 9.89 13.14 10.78
C ARG A 76 10.59 12.48 9.60
N GLU A 77 10.24 11.24 9.27
CA GLU A 77 10.87 10.51 8.16
C GLU A 77 10.39 11.07 6.80
N ARG A 78 9.11 11.45 6.68
CA ARG A 78 8.60 12.15 5.49
C ARG A 78 9.37 13.45 5.24
N GLN A 79 9.48 14.32 6.25
CA GLN A 79 10.22 15.59 6.15
C GLN A 79 11.69 15.37 5.76
N LYS A 80 12.36 14.41 6.39
CA LYS A 80 13.75 14.07 6.08
C LYS A 80 13.91 13.63 4.63
N GLN A 81 12.99 12.82 4.09
CA GLN A 81 13.02 12.41 2.69
C GLN A 81 12.73 13.59 1.75
N LEU A 82 11.73 14.41 2.06
CA LEU A 82 11.36 15.57 1.26
C LEU A 82 12.50 16.59 1.16
N VAL A 83 13.14 16.94 2.28
CA VAL A 83 14.30 17.84 2.30
C VAL A 83 15.47 17.24 1.53
N ARG A 84 15.75 15.93 1.72
CA ARG A 84 16.92 15.29 1.09
C ARG A 84 16.77 15.12 -0.42
N GLN A 85 15.57 14.79 -0.91
CA GLN A 85 15.34 14.45 -2.31
C GLN A 85 14.77 15.61 -3.12
N TYR A 86 13.89 16.42 -2.54
CA TYR A 86 13.13 17.46 -3.22
C TYR A 86 13.46 18.87 -2.71
N CYS A 87 14.33 19.00 -1.70
CA CYS A 87 14.85 20.26 -1.20
C CYS A 87 13.77 21.22 -0.65
N PHE A 88 12.71 20.70 -0.04
CA PHE A 88 11.68 21.51 0.62
C PHE A 88 11.18 20.85 1.91
N GLU A 89 10.57 21.65 2.79
CA GLU A 89 9.85 21.20 3.98
C GLU A 89 8.34 21.28 3.71
N CYS A 90 7.59 20.24 4.08
CA CYS A 90 6.15 20.20 3.86
C CYS A 90 5.40 20.84 5.02
N ASP A 91 4.50 21.78 4.74
CA ASP A 91 3.74 22.53 5.74
C ASP A 91 2.25 22.13 5.80
N CYS A 92 1.86 21.03 5.15
CA CYS A 92 0.46 20.56 5.16
C CYS A 92 -0.04 20.22 6.58
N LEU A 93 -1.37 20.21 6.75
CA LEU A 93 -2.03 19.96 8.05
C LEU A 93 -1.60 18.65 8.72
N LEU A 94 -1.38 17.58 7.94
CA LEU A 94 -0.91 16.31 8.50
C LEU A 94 0.50 16.41 9.11
N CYS A 95 1.38 17.22 8.51
CA CYS A 95 2.71 17.47 9.06
C CYS A 95 2.68 18.38 10.29
N GLN A 96 1.72 19.31 10.34
CA GLN A 96 1.54 20.19 11.50
C GLN A 96 0.96 19.44 12.70
N ASN A 97 -0.07 18.61 12.48
CA ASN A 97 -0.81 17.95 13.56
C ASN A 97 -0.10 16.69 14.10
N GLN A 98 0.58 15.93 13.23
CA GLN A 98 1.30 14.68 13.60
C GLN A 98 0.42 13.61 14.30
N GLU A 99 -0.90 13.70 14.18
CA GLU A 99 -1.88 12.91 14.96
C GLU A 99 -1.64 11.40 14.94
N LYS A 100 -1.21 10.85 13.80
CA LYS A 100 -1.03 9.41 13.62
C LYS A 100 0.38 8.92 13.94
N ASP A 101 1.34 9.80 14.23
CA ASP A 101 2.74 9.39 14.37
C ASP A 101 2.96 8.50 15.60
N ALA A 102 2.29 8.79 16.72
CA ALA A 102 2.36 7.96 17.92
C ALA A 102 1.83 6.54 17.66
N GLU A 103 0.73 6.41 16.92
CA GLU A 103 0.15 5.13 16.53
C GLU A 103 1.06 4.36 15.57
N LYS A 104 1.66 5.07 14.60
CA LYS A 104 2.58 4.48 13.61
C LYS A 104 3.78 3.78 14.23
N VAL A 105 4.25 4.25 15.39
CA VAL A 105 5.38 3.66 16.13
C VAL A 105 4.97 3.13 17.50
N ALA A 106 3.69 2.79 17.68
CA ALA A 106 3.17 2.25 18.93
C ALA A 106 3.83 0.91 19.31
N GLY A 107 3.88 0.63 20.61
CA GLY A 107 4.55 -0.56 21.15
C GLY A 107 6.00 -0.31 21.55
N GLU A 108 6.73 -1.38 21.84
CA GLU A 108 8.09 -1.29 22.36
C GLU A 108 9.13 -0.87 21.30
N GLU A 109 9.91 0.18 21.60
CA GLU A 109 10.86 0.77 20.66
C GLU A 109 11.92 -0.20 20.14
N HIS A 110 12.49 -1.02 21.03
CA HIS A 110 13.47 -2.02 20.63
C HIS A 110 12.85 -3.06 19.67
N ALA A 111 11.61 -3.48 19.95
CA ALA A 111 10.91 -4.47 19.14
C ALA A 111 10.63 -3.95 17.74
N TRP A 112 10.04 -2.75 17.60
CA TRP A 112 9.74 -2.25 16.25
C TRP A 112 10.99 -1.85 15.46
N LYS A 113 12.10 -1.47 16.12
CA LYS A 113 13.38 -1.25 15.42
C LYS A 113 13.93 -2.53 14.82
N GLU A 114 13.88 -3.63 15.56
CA GLU A 114 14.28 -4.96 15.06
C GLU A 114 13.40 -5.39 13.88
N VAL A 115 12.08 -5.21 13.98
CA VAL A 115 11.15 -5.51 12.88
C VAL A 115 11.42 -4.62 11.67
N ARG A 116 11.63 -3.31 11.86
CA ARG A 116 11.99 -2.38 10.78
C ARG A 116 13.23 -2.83 10.03
N ASP A 117 14.29 -3.16 10.76
CA ASP A 117 15.56 -3.57 10.17
C ASP A 117 15.38 -4.89 9.40
N ALA A 118 14.56 -5.80 9.91
CA ALA A 118 14.20 -7.03 9.23
C ALA A 118 13.41 -6.82 7.94
N VAL A 119 12.39 -5.97 7.94
CA VAL A 119 11.60 -5.64 6.74
C VAL A 119 12.49 -4.99 5.67
N ASN A 120 13.37 -4.06 6.07
CA ASN A 120 14.26 -3.35 5.13
C ASN A 120 15.29 -4.28 4.46
N GLU A 121 15.59 -5.44 5.06
CA GLU A 121 16.48 -6.44 4.49
C GLU A 121 15.78 -7.42 3.54
N VAL A 122 14.45 -7.46 3.52
CA VAL A 122 13.69 -8.31 2.58
C VAL A 122 13.92 -7.76 1.17
N ARG A 123 14.76 -8.46 0.41
CA ARG A 123 14.94 -8.22 -1.02
C ARG A 123 13.94 -9.09 -1.78
N TYR A 124 13.52 -8.64 -2.96
CA TYR A 124 12.64 -9.39 -3.88
C TYR A 124 13.10 -10.85 -4.04
N PRO A 125 12.45 -11.81 -3.36
CA PRO A 125 12.84 -13.20 -3.44
C PRO A 125 12.55 -13.76 -4.83
N LYS A 126 13.45 -14.58 -5.36
CA LYS A 126 13.37 -15.15 -6.72
C LYS A 126 13.09 -16.64 -6.73
N SER A 127 13.11 -17.30 -5.57
CA SER A 127 12.84 -18.73 -5.45
C SER A 127 11.96 -19.08 -4.25
N LYS A 128 11.34 -20.26 -4.28
CA LYS A 128 10.55 -20.78 -3.16
C LYS A 128 11.40 -20.92 -1.88
N GLU A 129 12.68 -21.25 -1.99
CA GLU A 129 13.59 -21.35 -0.84
C GLU A 129 13.84 -20.00 -0.17
N GLU A 130 13.97 -18.93 -0.97
CA GLU A 130 14.11 -17.58 -0.44
C GLU A 130 12.82 -17.12 0.24
N TRP A 131 11.66 -17.40 -0.36
CA TRP A 131 10.35 -17.13 0.27
C TRP A 131 10.17 -17.89 1.58
N LYS A 132 10.62 -19.15 1.69
CA LYS A 132 10.60 -19.90 2.96
C LYS A 132 11.42 -19.20 4.04
N ARG A 133 12.61 -18.69 3.70
CA ARG A 133 13.46 -17.95 4.66
C ARG A 133 12.78 -16.66 5.13
N VAL A 134 12.16 -15.92 4.21
CA VAL A 134 11.37 -14.73 4.54
C VAL A 134 10.25 -15.10 5.49
N LEU A 135 9.43 -16.11 5.15
CA LEU A 135 8.31 -16.54 5.98
C LEU A 135 8.76 -16.97 7.38
N THR A 136 9.82 -17.79 7.50
CA THR A 136 10.36 -18.20 8.81
C THR A 136 10.79 -16.99 9.63
N ARG A 137 11.45 -16.00 9.02
CA ARG A 137 11.85 -14.76 9.71
C ARG A 137 10.62 -13.96 10.17
N CYS A 138 9.62 -13.80 9.30
CA CYS A 138 8.36 -13.13 9.62
C CYS A 138 7.66 -13.83 10.79
N GLN A 139 7.48 -15.15 10.73
CA GLN A 139 6.84 -15.94 11.78
C GLN A 139 7.56 -15.80 13.13
N ASN A 140 8.88 -15.86 13.15
CA ASN A 140 9.68 -15.71 14.37
C ASN A 140 9.48 -14.32 15.00
N LEU A 141 9.55 -13.25 14.19
CA LEU A 141 9.39 -11.88 14.68
C LEU A 141 7.95 -11.54 15.07
N LEU A 142 6.97 -12.03 14.31
CA LEU A 142 5.56 -11.82 14.62
C LEU A 142 5.16 -12.55 15.91
N SER A 143 5.67 -13.77 16.12
CA SER A 143 5.40 -14.54 17.34
C SER A 143 6.13 -14.01 18.57
N SER A 144 7.38 -13.56 18.44
CA SER A 144 8.15 -12.99 19.56
C SER A 144 7.62 -11.62 20.03
N ASN A 145 6.87 -10.92 19.19
CA ASN A 145 6.32 -9.60 19.46
C ASN A 145 4.82 -9.58 19.77
N ILE A 146 4.19 -10.75 19.97
CA ILE A 146 2.80 -10.83 20.43
C ILE A 146 2.64 -10.04 21.74
N GLY A 147 1.72 -9.08 21.76
CA GLY A 147 1.47 -8.21 22.91
C GLY A 147 2.46 -7.04 23.07
N ARG A 148 3.57 -7.02 22.32
CA ARG A 148 4.58 -5.94 22.36
C ARG A 148 4.38 -4.91 21.27
N LEU A 149 3.94 -5.36 20.09
CA LEU A 149 3.65 -4.51 18.93
C LEU A 149 2.21 -4.71 18.46
N PRO A 150 1.40 -3.63 18.38
CA PRO A 150 0.09 -3.73 17.74
C PRO A 150 0.24 -3.80 16.23
N ASP A 151 -0.76 -4.38 15.54
CA ASP A 151 -0.79 -4.45 14.07
C ASP A 151 -0.90 -3.07 13.41
N THR A 152 -1.27 -2.03 14.18
CA THR A 152 -1.23 -0.62 13.77
C THR A 152 0.18 -0.05 13.72
N ASN A 153 1.18 -0.65 14.37
CA ASN A 153 2.57 -0.23 14.19
C ASN A 153 2.97 -0.48 12.72
N ILE A 154 3.51 0.52 12.03
CA ILE A 154 3.75 0.43 10.58
C ILE A 154 4.80 -0.63 10.20
N TYR A 155 5.75 -0.94 11.10
CA TYR A 155 6.77 -1.94 10.84
C TYR A 155 6.20 -3.35 11.04
N GLN A 156 5.36 -3.53 12.07
CA GLN A 156 4.56 -4.75 12.25
C GLN A 156 3.63 -4.96 11.06
N LEU A 157 2.95 -3.91 10.58
CA LEU A 157 2.08 -3.96 9.42
C LEU A 157 2.82 -4.38 8.14
N LYS A 158 4.00 -3.81 7.89
CA LYS A 158 4.85 -4.23 6.76
C LYS A 158 5.34 -5.67 6.90
N MET A 159 5.64 -6.12 8.13
CA MET A 159 6.01 -7.52 8.38
C MET A 159 4.84 -8.49 8.08
N LEU A 160 3.61 -8.11 8.42
CA LEU A 160 2.40 -8.87 8.07
C LEU A 160 2.21 -8.98 6.56
N ASP A 161 2.41 -7.87 5.84
CA ASP A 161 2.31 -7.85 4.38
C ASP A 161 3.41 -8.72 3.74
N CYS A 162 4.66 -8.65 4.22
CA CYS A 162 5.73 -9.54 3.78
C CYS A 162 5.42 -11.03 4.08
N ALA A 163 4.82 -11.34 5.23
CA ALA A 163 4.41 -12.70 5.57
C ALA A 163 3.32 -13.21 4.63
N MET A 164 2.32 -12.36 4.34
CA MET A 164 1.27 -12.64 3.37
C MET A 164 1.84 -12.92 1.97
N ASP A 165 2.75 -12.07 1.48
CA ASP A 165 3.46 -12.27 0.20
C ASP A 165 4.18 -13.62 0.15
N ALA A 166 4.89 -13.95 1.22
CA ALA A 166 5.63 -15.20 1.31
C ALA A 166 4.69 -16.41 1.31
N CYS A 167 3.58 -16.36 2.05
CA CYS A 167 2.57 -17.41 2.04
C CYS A 167 1.91 -17.57 0.66
N ILE A 168 1.60 -16.48 -0.05
CA ILE A 168 1.04 -16.53 -1.42
C ILE A 168 2.02 -17.22 -2.38
N ASN A 169 3.30 -16.85 -2.34
CA ASN A 169 4.33 -17.43 -3.20
C ASN A 169 4.67 -18.90 -2.85
N LEU A 170 4.33 -19.33 -1.64
CA LEU A 170 4.48 -20.71 -1.17
C LEU A 170 3.18 -21.52 -1.27
N GLU A 171 2.09 -20.92 -1.76
CA GLU A 171 0.78 -21.54 -1.90
C GLU A 171 0.15 -21.93 -0.54
N SER A 172 0.55 -21.26 0.55
CA SER A 172 -0.03 -21.39 1.89
C SER A 172 -1.21 -20.45 2.07
N TRP A 173 -2.35 -20.75 1.44
CA TRP A 173 -3.49 -19.83 1.32
C TRP A 173 -4.15 -19.45 2.65
N GLU A 174 -4.27 -20.38 3.59
CA GLU A 174 -4.87 -20.15 4.91
C GLU A 174 -4.03 -19.16 5.74
N GLU A 175 -2.70 -19.37 5.78
CA GLU A 175 -1.77 -18.44 6.47
C GLU A 175 -1.72 -17.08 5.77
N ALA A 176 -1.75 -17.05 4.44
CA ALA A 176 -1.82 -15.80 3.68
C ALA A 176 -3.06 -14.99 4.06
N LEU A 177 -4.22 -15.65 4.17
CA LEU A 177 -5.46 -15.00 4.60
C LEU A 177 -5.38 -14.53 6.05
N TYR A 178 -4.79 -15.32 6.94
CA TYR A 178 -4.59 -14.94 8.34
C TYR A 178 -3.79 -13.63 8.46
N TYR A 179 -2.63 -13.54 7.80
CA TYR A 179 -1.83 -12.31 7.82
C TYR A 179 -2.52 -11.16 7.10
N GLY A 180 -3.08 -11.41 5.91
CA GLY A 180 -3.79 -10.38 5.14
C GLY A 180 -4.98 -9.78 5.89
N SER A 181 -5.79 -10.58 6.58
CA SER A 181 -6.94 -10.11 7.35
C SER A 181 -6.53 -9.15 8.48
N ARG A 182 -5.39 -9.41 9.12
CA ARG A 182 -4.83 -8.53 10.18
C ARG A 182 -4.40 -7.16 9.65
N THR A 183 -4.13 -7.03 8.35
CA THR A 183 -3.75 -5.75 7.74
C THR A 183 -4.94 -4.83 7.46
N LEU A 184 -6.17 -5.34 7.36
CA LEU A 184 -7.32 -4.58 6.86
C LEU A 184 -7.65 -3.34 7.70
N GLU A 185 -7.72 -3.49 9.02
CA GLU A 185 -8.02 -2.38 9.93
C GLU A 185 -6.90 -1.33 9.98
N PRO A 186 -5.61 -1.68 10.12
CA PRO A 186 -4.51 -0.72 9.97
C PRO A 186 -4.52 0.02 8.62
N TYR A 187 -4.79 -0.68 7.51
CA TYR A 187 -4.90 -0.05 6.18
C TYR A 187 -6.07 0.94 6.13
N ARG A 188 -7.23 0.60 6.73
CA ARG A 188 -8.37 1.52 6.84
C ARG A 188 -8.03 2.75 7.67
N LEU A 189 -7.29 2.59 8.76
CA LEU A 189 -6.85 3.68 9.63
C LEU A 189 -5.90 4.65 8.92
N TYR A 190 -4.89 4.13 8.21
CA TYR A 190 -3.85 4.96 7.62
C TYR A 190 -4.17 5.49 6.23
N TYR A 191 -5.01 4.79 5.47
CA TYR A 191 -5.43 5.17 4.14
C TYR A 191 -6.94 5.45 4.09
N PRO A 192 -7.37 6.58 4.70
CA PRO A 192 -8.78 6.98 4.65
C PRO A 192 -9.18 7.36 3.22
N GLY A 193 -10.49 7.35 2.95
CA GLY A 193 -11.02 7.74 1.65
C GLY A 193 -10.59 6.79 0.52
N PHE A 194 -10.16 7.37 -0.61
CA PHE A 194 -9.86 6.66 -1.84
C PHE A 194 -8.35 6.52 -2.06
N HIS A 195 -7.74 5.44 -1.54
CA HIS A 195 -6.31 5.19 -1.70
C HIS A 195 -6.03 3.88 -2.45
N PRO A 196 -5.14 3.87 -3.46
CA PRO A 196 -4.88 2.68 -4.28
C PRO A 196 -4.34 1.50 -3.46
N LEU A 197 -3.39 1.71 -2.54
CA LEU A 197 -2.84 0.64 -1.69
C LEU A 197 -3.92 -0.09 -0.85
N ARG A 198 -4.87 0.63 -0.27
CA ARG A 198 -5.99 0.01 0.48
C ARG A 198 -6.91 -0.79 -0.44
N ALA A 199 -7.19 -0.25 -1.63
CA ALA A 199 -8.01 -0.92 -2.63
C ALA A 199 -7.39 -2.26 -3.06
N VAL A 200 -6.09 -2.26 -3.36
CA VAL A 200 -5.35 -3.46 -3.75
C VAL A 200 -5.28 -4.45 -2.60
N GLN A 201 -5.03 -4.00 -1.36
CA GLN A 201 -5.00 -4.92 -0.21
C GLN A 201 -6.36 -5.59 0.05
N LEU A 202 -7.45 -4.84 -0.01
CA LEU A 202 -8.81 -5.40 0.06
C LEU A 202 -9.06 -6.41 -1.06
N MET A 203 -8.65 -6.10 -2.29
CA MET A 203 -8.78 -7.03 -3.42
C MET A 203 -7.99 -8.33 -3.20
N ARG A 204 -6.76 -8.24 -2.67
CA ARG A 204 -5.91 -9.41 -2.38
C ARG A 204 -6.54 -10.28 -1.30
N VAL A 205 -6.99 -9.69 -0.19
CA VAL A 205 -7.67 -10.43 0.89
C VAL A 205 -9.00 -11.02 0.42
N GLY A 206 -9.80 -10.26 -0.33
CA GLY A 206 -11.07 -10.73 -0.90
C GLY A 206 -10.89 -11.92 -1.84
N LYS A 207 -9.82 -11.93 -2.66
CA LYS A 207 -9.45 -13.09 -3.48
C LYS A 207 -9.10 -14.31 -2.64
N LEU A 208 -8.34 -14.15 -1.56
CA LEU A 208 -7.99 -15.23 -0.64
C LEU A 208 -9.24 -15.81 0.03
N GLN A 209 -10.14 -14.96 0.53
CA GLN A 209 -11.43 -15.37 1.10
C GLN A 209 -12.27 -16.14 0.07
N ASN A 210 -12.38 -15.63 -1.16
CA ASN A 210 -13.13 -16.27 -2.23
C ASN A 210 -12.57 -17.66 -2.56
N SER A 211 -11.25 -17.80 -2.65
CA SER A 211 -10.58 -19.07 -2.94
C SER A 211 -10.79 -20.12 -1.84
N GLN A 212 -11.13 -19.70 -0.62
CA GLN A 212 -11.38 -20.55 0.54
C GLN A 212 -12.89 -20.78 0.79
N GLY A 213 -13.76 -20.39 -0.14
CA GLY A 213 -15.21 -20.59 -0.04
C GLY A 213 -15.92 -19.67 0.96
N MET A 214 -15.23 -18.64 1.46
CA MET A 214 -15.80 -17.64 2.38
C MET A 214 -16.59 -16.58 1.61
N PHE A 215 -17.54 -17.00 0.76
CA PHE A 215 -18.14 -16.14 -0.28
C PHE A 215 -18.85 -14.88 0.26
N PRO A 216 -19.65 -14.92 1.34
CA PRO A 216 -20.29 -13.70 1.84
C PRO A 216 -19.28 -12.64 2.29
N GLN A 217 -18.24 -13.05 3.02
CA GLN A 217 -17.17 -12.19 3.51
C GLN A 217 -16.29 -11.69 2.35
N ALA A 218 -15.98 -12.58 1.39
CA ALA A 218 -15.25 -12.22 0.19
C ALA A 218 -16.01 -11.15 -0.63
N LEU A 219 -17.32 -11.31 -0.81
CA LEU A 219 -18.13 -10.38 -1.57
C LEU A 219 -18.17 -8.99 -0.93
N GLU A 220 -18.28 -8.90 0.39
CA GLU A 220 -18.21 -7.63 1.13
C GLU A 220 -16.85 -6.95 0.91
N THR A 221 -15.75 -7.68 1.12
CA THR A 221 -14.38 -7.17 0.95
C THR A 221 -14.13 -6.71 -0.49
N LEU A 222 -14.56 -7.49 -1.49
CA LEU A 222 -14.42 -7.16 -2.92
C LEU A 222 -15.29 -5.96 -3.33
N LYS A 223 -16.48 -5.80 -2.74
CA LYS A 223 -17.33 -4.61 -2.93
C LYS A 223 -16.65 -3.35 -2.38
N GLU A 224 -15.98 -3.45 -1.23
CA GLU A 224 -15.21 -2.34 -0.67
C GLU A 224 -14.01 -1.99 -1.57
N ALA A 225 -13.25 -3.00 -2.02
CA ALA A 225 -12.18 -2.79 -2.99
C ALA A 225 -12.69 -2.08 -4.25
N TYR A 226 -13.82 -2.51 -4.79
CA TYR A 226 -14.43 -1.93 -6.00
C TYR A 226 -14.79 -0.47 -5.81
N ASN A 227 -15.40 -0.14 -4.66
CA ASN A 227 -15.78 1.23 -4.33
C ASN A 227 -14.58 2.17 -4.29
N ILE A 228 -13.40 1.67 -3.91
CA ILE A 228 -12.18 2.46 -3.91
C ILE A 228 -11.54 2.50 -5.30
N MET A 229 -11.36 1.34 -5.93
CA MET A 229 -10.69 1.21 -7.23
C MET A 229 -11.42 1.94 -8.36
N LYS A 230 -12.75 2.09 -8.28
CA LYS A 230 -13.50 2.83 -9.31
C LYS A 230 -13.09 4.30 -9.38
N VAL A 231 -12.59 4.86 -8.27
CA VAL A 231 -12.05 6.21 -8.19
C VAL A 231 -10.57 6.22 -8.52
N THR A 232 -9.78 5.35 -7.89
CA THR A 232 -8.31 5.41 -7.97
C THR A 232 -7.72 4.82 -9.25
N HIS A 233 -8.36 3.80 -9.82
CA HIS A 233 -7.89 3.11 -11.03
C HIS A 233 -8.80 3.37 -12.24
N GLY A 234 -10.10 3.56 -12.02
CA GLY A 234 -11.09 3.71 -13.09
C GLY A 234 -11.52 2.38 -13.71
N LYS A 235 -12.53 2.45 -14.58
CA LYS A 235 -13.20 1.26 -15.15
C LYS A 235 -12.34 0.50 -16.16
N ASP A 236 -11.43 1.19 -16.85
CA ASP A 236 -10.69 0.63 -17.97
C ASP A 236 -9.39 -0.07 -17.56
N HIS A 237 -8.91 0.18 -16.33
CA HIS A 237 -7.70 -0.42 -15.78
C HIS A 237 -7.83 -1.95 -15.69
N SER A 238 -6.78 -2.66 -16.07
CA SER A 238 -6.70 -4.13 -16.03
C SER A 238 -7.05 -4.71 -14.67
N LEU A 239 -6.54 -4.12 -13.58
CA LEU A 239 -6.82 -4.60 -12.22
C LEU A 239 -8.29 -4.44 -11.82
N MET A 240 -8.97 -3.37 -12.29
CA MET A 240 -10.40 -3.20 -12.08
C MET A 240 -11.20 -4.28 -12.81
N LYS A 241 -10.81 -4.65 -14.03
CA LYS A 241 -11.47 -5.74 -14.78
C LYS A 241 -11.34 -7.07 -14.05
N VAL A 242 -10.15 -7.39 -13.55
CA VAL A 242 -9.92 -8.60 -12.74
C VAL A 242 -10.77 -8.58 -11.47
N LEU A 243 -10.85 -7.45 -10.77
CA LEU A 243 -11.69 -7.30 -9.59
C LEU A 243 -13.17 -7.53 -9.90
N MET A 244 -13.68 -6.93 -10.98
CA MET A 244 -15.07 -7.08 -11.38
C MET A 244 -15.40 -8.54 -11.69
N GLN A 245 -14.54 -9.23 -12.44
CA GLN A 245 -14.73 -10.65 -12.74
C GLN A 245 -14.76 -11.49 -11.45
N THR A 246 -13.77 -11.33 -10.56
CA THR A 246 -13.74 -12.08 -9.29
C THR A 246 -14.97 -11.77 -8.42
N LYS A 247 -15.42 -10.51 -8.40
CA LYS A 247 -16.62 -10.11 -7.66
C LYS A 247 -17.88 -10.76 -8.23
N GLU A 248 -18.06 -10.78 -9.55
CA GLU A 248 -19.21 -11.41 -10.22
C GLU A 248 -19.25 -12.93 -9.98
N GLU A 249 -18.09 -13.60 -10.08
CA GLU A 249 -17.94 -15.02 -9.75
C GLU A 249 -18.33 -15.29 -8.28
N CYS A 250 -17.85 -14.45 -7.36
CA CYS A 250 -18.17 -14.56 -5.93
C CYS A 250 -19.67 -14.34 -5.66
N GLU A 251 -20.27 -13.34 -6.30
CA GLU A 251 -21.69 -12.99 -6.16
C GLU A 251 -22.59 -14.13 -6.69
N ALA A 252 -22.19 -14.81 -7.77
CA ALA A 252 -22.86 -16.01 -8.25
C ALA A 252 -22.79 -17.15 -7.21
N MET A 253 -21.63 -17.37 -6.59
CA MET A 253 -21.47 -18.41 -5.56
C MET A 253 -22.31 -18.15 -4.30
N VAL A 254 -22.41 -16.89 -3.86
CA VAL A 254 -23.29 -16.53 -2.73
C VAL A 254 -24.75 -16.87 -3.04
N ASN A 255 -25.22 -16.64 -4.26
CA ASN A 255 -26.60 -16.92 -4.65
C ASN A 255 -26.91 -18.43 -4.79
N LEU A 256 -25.89 -19.28 -4.84
CA LEU A 256 -26.03 -20.74 -4.90
C LEU A 256 -26.08 -21.40 -3.51
N GLN A 257 -25.74 -20.67 -2.45
CA GLN A 257 -25.79 -21.12 -1.05
C GLN A 257 -27.14 -20.79 -0.40
#